data_AF-A0A438HBH7-F1
#
_entry.id   AF-A0A438HBH7-F1
#
_cell.length_a   1.000
_cell.length_b   1.000
_cell.length_c   1.000
_cell.angle_alpha   90.00
_cell.angle_beta   90.00
_cell.angle_gamma   90.00
#
_symmetry.space_group_name_H-M   'P 1'
#
loop_
_entity.id
_entity.type
_entity.pdbx_description
1 polymer ?
#
loop_
_entity_poly.entity_id
_entity_poly.type
_entity_poly.pdbx_seq_one_letter_code
_entity_poly.pdbx_strand_id
1 'polypeptide(L)'
;MWVFCPFNGPATIKVGIMSIPMSRIGQHVGDWEHFTLRLSNFTGELWSVYFSQHSGGEWVDAPNLEFIEGNKPVVYSSKGGHASFPHPGIYVQGSSKLGIGVRNDAARSKFFIDSSTNYQIVAAEYLGDTAVVEPNWLQYMREWGPTIVYDSRAELEKIISLLPVFFRFSVENIFDLFPTELYGRKGQLDQKRRIIGWKMKDAS
;
A
#
# COMPACT_ATOMS: atom_id res chain seq x y z
N MET A 1 4.50 -10.21 6.43
CA MET A 1 3.89 -9.48 7.57
C MET A 1 2.69 -8.72 7.06
N TRP A 2 1.59 -8.71 7.82
CA TRP A 2 0.38 -7.96 7.46
C TRP A 2 0.09 -6.93 8.55
N VAL A 3 -0.30 -5.72 8.14
CA VAL A 3 -0.63 -4.61 9.04
C VAL A 3 -2.00 -4.07 8.67
N PHE A 4 -2.91 -4.00 9.65
CA PHE A 4 -4.20 -3.37 9.45
C PHE A 4 -4.08 -1.86 9.69
N CYS A 5 -4.47 -1.08 8.70
CA CYS A 5 -4.53 0.35 8.78
C CYS A 5 -6.00 0.78 8.88
N PRO A 6 -6.44 1.36 10.02
CA PRO A 6 -7.85 1.66 10.22
C PRO A 6 -8.35 2.79 9.31
N PHE A 7 -7.47 3.69 8.86
CA PHE A 7 -7.84 4.86 8.05
C PHE A 7 -6.62 5.52 7.40
N ASN A 8 -6.78 6.15 6.23
CA ASN A 8 -5.80 7.06 5.63
C ASN A 8 -6.31 8.49 5.39
N GLY A 9 -5.36 9.41 5.24
CA GLY A 9 -5.63 10.79 4.86
C GLY A 9 -6.01 10.98 3.39
N PRO A 10 -6.27 12.22 2.95
CA PRO A 10 -6.55 12.50 1.56
C PRO A 10 -5.28 12.39 0.72
N ALA A 11 -5.44 12.00 -0.54
CA ALA A 11 -4.34 11.85 -1.48
C ALA A 11 -3.75 13.21 -1.89
N THR A 12 -2.49 13.20 -2.29
CA THR A 12 -1.88 14.31 -3.04
C THR A 12 -1.63 13.86 -4.47
N ILE A 13 -2.11 14.62 -5.44
CA ILE A 13 -1.91 14.32 -6.86
C ILE A 13 -0.74 15.14 -7.41
N LYS A 14 0.18 14.49 -8.11
CA LYS A 14 1.25 15.16 -8.84
C LYS A 14 0.87 15.26 -10.32
N VAL A 15 1.11 16.44 -10.91
CA VAL A 15 0.99 16.69 -12.35
C VAL A 15 2.21 17.50 -12.78
N GLY A 16 3.22 16.81 -13.33
CA GLY A 16 4.52 17.41 -13.62
C GLY A 16 5.18 17.99 -12.36
N ILE A 17 5.43 19.30 -12.35
CA ILE A 17 6.02 20.00 -11.20
C ILE A 17 4.98 20.39 -10.12
N MET A 18 3.69 20.32 -10.43
CA MET A 18 2.61 20.72 -9.52
C MET A 18 2.24 19.57 -8.57
N SER A 19 1.98 19.90 -7.31
CA SER A 19 1.39 18.99 -6.32
C SER A 19 0.06 19.59 -5.85
N ILE A 20 -1.02 18.81 -5.98
CA ILE A 20 -2.38 19.24 -5.69
C ILE A 20 -2.87 18.38 -4.52
N PRO A 21 -2.90 18.90 -3.29
CA PRO A 21 -3.49 18.19 -2.17
C PRO A 21 -5.01 18.11 -2.36
N MET A 22 -5.57 16.92 -2.20
CA MET A 22 -7.01 16.72 -2.16
C MET A 22 -7.54 17.00 -0.74
N SER A 23 -8.81 17.35 -0.63
CA SER A 23 -9.48 17.49 0.65
C SER A 23 -10.03 16.16 1.17
N ARG A 24 -10.61 15.35 0.27
CA ARG A 24 -11.31 14.11 0.62
C ARG A 24 -11.00 12.94 -0.30
N ILE A 25 -10.71 13.20 -1.59
CA ILE A 25 -10.31 12.13 -2.53
C ILE A 25 -9.13 11.34 -1.97
N GLY A 26 -9.21 10.01 -2.10
CA GLY A 26 -8.20 9.06 -1.63
C GLY A 26 -8.39 8.56 -0.19
N GLN A 27 -9.28 9.14 0.63
CA GLN A 27 -9.55 8.62 1.98
C GLN A 27 -10.47 7.41 1.96
N HIS A 28 -10.08 6.39 2.70
CA HIS A 28 -10.84 5.19 3.00
C HIS A 28 -10.61 4.71 4.44
N VAL A 29 -11.55 3.90 4.92
CA VAL A 29 -11.48 3.22 6.21
C VAL A 29 -11.14 1.77 5.93
N GLY A 30 -10.28 1.20 6.77
CA GLY A 30 -9.96 -0.22 6.76
C GLY A 30 -9.16 -0.64 5.53
N ASP A 31 -7.85 -0.77 5.71
CA ASP A 31 -6.94 -1.27 4.71
C ASP A 31 -5.99 -2.30 5.30
N TRP A 32 -5.54 -3.25 4.48
CA TRP A 32 -4.51 -4.20 4.87
C TRP A 32 -3.31 -4.06 3.96
N GLU A 33 -2.18 -3.73 4.57
CA GLU A 33 -0.88 -3.65 3.92
C GLU A 33 -0.03 -4.86 4.26
N HIS A 34 0.95 -5.13 3.41
CA HIS A 34 1.91 -6.19 3.67
C HIS A 34 3.33 -5.86 3.22
N PHE A 35 4.28 -6.44 3.91
CA PHE A 35 5.65 -6.53 3.44
C PHE A 35 6.14 -7.94 3.68
N THR A 36 6.96 -8.45 2.78
CA THR A 36 7.37 -9.86 2.79
C THR A 36 8.86 -9.94 3.04
N LEU A 37 9.28 -10.67 4.07
CA LEU A 37 10.68 -10.93 4.35
C LEU A 37 11.06 -12.24 3.67
N ARG A 38 12.15 -12.25 2.91
CA ARG A 38 12.75 -13.46 2.35
C ARG A 38 14.01 -13.80 3.16
N LEU A 39 14.03 -14.99 3.74
CA LEU A 39 15.07 -15.46 4.65
C LEU A 39 15.78 -16.68 4.05
N SER A 40 17.05 -16.86 4.36
CA SER A 40 17.81 -18.08 4.10
C SER A 40 17.32 -19.21 5.01
N ASN A 41 16.89 -20.33 4.42
CA ASN A 41 16.54 -21.53 5.19
C ASN A 41 17.74 -22.20 5.86
N PHE A 42 18.97 -21.85 5.46
CA PHE A 42 20.20 -22.44 6.01
C PHE A 42 20.84 -21.57 7.10
N THR A 43 20.90 -20.25 6.88
CA THR A 43 21.60 -19.31 7.76
C THR A 43 20.66 -18.47 8.62
N GLY A 44 19.36 -18.41 8.29
CA GLY A 44 18.39 -17.53 8.94
C GLY A 44 18.56 -16.04 8.59
N GLU A 45 19.49 -15.71 7.68
CA GLU A 45 19.77 -14.33 7.28
C GLU A 45 18.68 -13.78 6.37
N LEU A 46 18.39 -12.48 6.53
CA LEU A 46 17.51 -11.73 5.64
C LEU A 46 18.20 -11.52 4.29
N TRP A 47 17.54 -11.93 3.21
CA TRP A 47 18.03 -11.73 1.84
C TRP A 47 17.40 -10.50 1.19
N SER A 48 16.09 -10.33 1.33
CA SER A 48 15.38 -9.19 0.76
C SER A 48 14.03 -8.96 1.44
N VAL A 49 13.48 -7.76 1.25
CA VAL A 49 12.15 -7.39 1.70
C VAL A 49 11.33 -6.87 0.51
N TYR A 50 10.11 -7.37 0.38
CA TYR A 50 9.12 -6.83 -0.54
C TYR A 50 8.30 -5.75 0.14
N PHE A 51 8.16 -4.60 -0.51
CA PHE A 51 7.38 -3.46 -0.02
C PHE A 51 6.13 -3.28 -0.89
N SER A 52 4.92 -3.54 -0.33
CA SER A 52 3.67 -3.37 -1.07
C SER A 52 3.39 -1.90 -1.37
N GLN A 53 3.01 -1.61 -2.62
CA GLN A 53 2.63 -0.29 -3.10
C GLN A 53 1.34 -0.45 -3.91
N HIS A 54 0.21 -0.51 -3.21
CA HIS A 54 -1.11 -0.74 -3.79
C HIS A 54 -1.21 -2.09 -4.54
N SER A 55 -1.35 -2.06 -5.86
CA SER A 55 -1.45 -3.26 -6.72
C SER A 55 -0.10 -3.87 -7.09
N GLY A 56 1.01 -3.23 -6.70
CA GLY A 56 2.37 -3.69 -6.97
C GLY A 56 3.28 -3.49 -5.77
N GLY A 57 4.57 -3.25 -6.05
CA GLY A 57 5.60 -3.11 -5.03
C GLY A 57 6.98 -3.47 -5.57
N GLU A 58 7.98 -3.43 -4.70
CA GLU A 58 9.37 -3.69 -5.07
C GLU A 58 10.07 -4.63 -4.06
N TRP A 59 10.94 -5.50 -4.57
CA TRP A 59 11.88 -6.26 -3.76
C TRP A 59 13.17 -5.46 -3.60
N VAL A 60 13.65 -5.36 -2.37
CA VAL A 60 14.92 -4.68 -2.04
C VAL A 60 15.82 -5.64 -1.30
N ASP A 61 17.04 -5.82 -1.81
CA ASP A 61 18.04 -6.68 -1.19
C ASP A 61 18.50 -6.14 0.16
N ALA A 62 18.81 -7.03 1.09
CA ALA A 62 19.18 -6.71 2.46
C ALA A 62 20.30 -5.65 2.61
N PRO A 63 21.36 -5.62 1.77
CA PRO A 63 22.38 -4.57 1.84
C PRO A 63 21.87 -3.16 1.54
N ASN A 64 20.73 -3.04 0.86
CA ASN A 64 20.11 -1.77 0.51
C ASN A 64 18.98 -1.38 1.48
N LEU A 65 18.72 -2.17 2.53
CA LEU A 65 17.70 -1.84 3.52
C LEU A 65 18.25 -0.90 4.59
N GLU A 66 17.36 -0.09 5.15
CA GLU A 66 17.61 0.62 6.40
C GLU A 66 17.20 -0.23 7.61
N PHE A 67 17.94 -0.09 8.71
CA PHE A 67 17.67 -0.79 9.97
C PHE A 67 17.59 0.22 11.11
N ILE A 68 16.59 0.10 11.99
CA ILE A 68 16.48 0.93 13.20
C ILE A 68 17.56 0.52 14.21
N GLU A 69 17.67 -0.78 14.45
CA GLU A 69 18.60 -1.39 15.39
C GLU A 69 18.77 -2.87 15.04
N GLY A 70 20.01 -3.35 15.07
CA GLY A 70 20.34 -4.76 14.82
C GLY A 70 19.73 -5.27 13.50
N ASN A 71 18.88 -6.28 13.60
CA ASN A 71 18.27 -6.99 12.46
C ASN A 71 16.83 -6.52 12.15
N LYS A 72 16.40 -5.36 12.64
CA LYS A 72 15.04 -4.84 12.44
C LYS A 72 14.99 -3.87 11.25
N PRO A 73 14.60 -4.32 10.04
CA PRO A 73 14.50 -3.44 8.89
C PRO A 73 13.39 -2.40 9.10
N VAL A 74 13.57 -1.23 8.48
CA VAL A 74 12.60 -0.14 8.51
C VAL A 74 11.65 -0.25 7.34
N VAL A 75 10.37 -0.01 7.59
CA VAL A 75 9.34 0.16 6.56
C VAL A 75 8.74 1.55 6.72
N TYR A 76 8.84 2.37 5.70
CA TYR A 76 8.23 3.70 5.67
C TYR A 76 6.86 3.62 5.02
N SER A 77 5.81 4.06 5.73
CA SER A 77 4.47 4.16 5.17
C SER A 77 4.24 5.55 4.55
N SER A 78 3.50 5.58 3.44
CA SER A 78 3.09 6.81 2.78
C SER A 78 2.28 7.73 3.71
N LYS A 79 2.60 9.02 3.73
CA LYS A 79 1.80 10.03 4.41
C LYS A 79 0.45 10.20 3.72
N GLY A 80 -0.62 9.91 4.45
CA GLY A 80 -1.98 10.00 3.90
C GLY A 80 -2.35 8.84 2.98
N GLY A 81 -1.48 7.85 2.82
CA GLY A 81 -1.75 6.58 2.16
C GLY A 81 -1.27 5.43 3.03
N HIS A 82 -1.04 4.28 2.41
CA HIS A 82 -0.62 3.08 3.10
C HIS A 82 0.52 2.32 2.42
N ALA A 83 0.85 2.67 1.17
CA ALA A 83 2.00 2.13 0.44
C ALA A 83 3.29 2.17 1.27
N SER A 84 4.06 1.08 1.17
CA SER A 84 5.29 0.82 1.89
C SER A 84 6.51 1.14 1.03
N PHE A 85 7.52 1.75 1.63
CA PHE A 85 8.75 2.14 0.96
C PHE A 85 9.99 1.77 1.80
N PRO A 86 11.10 1.40 1.15
CA PRO A 86 12.35 1.04 1.81
C PRO A 86 13.09 2.26 2.40
N HIS A 87 12.85 3.45 1.86
CA HIS A 87 13.59 4.67 2.19
C HIS A 87 12.64 5.86 2.37
N PRO A 88 13.08 6.90 3.09
CA PRO A 88 12.39 8.18 3.08
C PRO A 88 12.52 8.83 1.69
N GLY A 89 11.45 9.45 1.20
CA GLY A 89 11.44 10.04 -0.12
C GLY A 89 10.07 10.52 -0.57
N ILE A 90 10.02 10.98 -1.82
CA ILE A 90 8.79 11.35 -2.52
C ILE A 90 8.65 10.39 -3.69
N TYR A 91 7.64 9.54 -3.62
CA TYR A 91 7.33 8.54 -4.62
C TYR A 91 6.09 8.95 -5.41
N VAL A 92 6.05 8.61 -6.69
CA VAL A 92 4.92 8.94 -7.57
C VAL A 92 4.43 7.67 -8.23
N GLN A 93 3.18 7.33 -7.97
CA GLN A 93 2.54 6.15 -8.53
C GLN A 93 1.52 6.56 -9.59
N GLY A 94 1.85 6.25 -10.84
CA GLY A 94 1.12 6.66 -12.03
C GLY A 94 2.05 6.67 -13.23
N SER A 95 1.76 7.52 -14.23
CA SER A 95 2.58 7.64 -15.42
C SER A 95 3.89 8.38 -15.13
N SER A 96 4.98 7.63 -14.98
CA SER A 96 6.34 8.18 -14.84
C SER A 96 6.74 9.06 -16.03
N LYS A 97 6.36 8.66 -17.25
CA LYS A 97 6.62 9.41 -18.50
C LYS A 97 5.99 10.81 -18.47
N LEU A 98 4.82 10.94 -17.85
CA LEU A 98 4.06 12.19 -17.80
C LEU A 98 4.25 12.95 -16.48
N GLY A 99 4.87 12.32 -15.48
CA GLY A 99 4.97 12.87 -14.13
C GLY A 99 3.60 13.06 -13.47
N ILE A 100 2.62 12.22 -13.84
CA ILE A 100 1.24 12.29 -13.34
C ILE A 100 0.97 11.07 -12.47
N GLY A 101 0.47 11.26 -11.25
CA GLY A 101 0.09 10.15 -10.38
C GLY A 101 -0.17 10.56 -8.93
N VAL A 102 -0.40 9.56 -8.08
CA VAL A 102 -0.47 9.75 -6.62
C VAL A 102 0.92 10.00 -6.08
N ARG A 103 1.09 11.09 -5.34
CA ARG A 103 2.30 11.39 -4.60
C ARG A 103 2.23 10.74 -3.22
N ASN A 104 3.24 9.93 -2.93
CA ASN A 104 3.46 9.28 -1.65
C ASN A 104 4.70 9.90 -0.99
N ASP A 105 4.51 10.63 0.11
CA ASP A 105 5.62 11.15 0.91
C ASP A 105 5.95 10.16 2.03
N ALA A 106 7.15 9.60 2.05
CA ALA A 106 7.62 8.66 3.06
C ALA A 106 8.71 9.32 3.89
N ALA A 107 8.56 9.34 5.21
CA ALA A 107 9.55 9.91 6.11
C ALA A 107 9.43 9.35 7.52
N ARG A 108 10.52 9.40 8.29
CA ARG A 108 10.49 9.04 9.70
C ARG A 108 9.60 10.02 10.46
N SER A 109 8.74 9.47 11.33
CA SER A 109 7.88 10.24 12.21
C SER A 109 8.16 9.89 13.67
N LYS A 110 7.64 10.69 14.60
CA LYS A 110 7.67 10.36 16.05
C LYS A 110 6.75 9.20 16.43
N PHE A 111 5.82 8.85 15.54
CA PHE A 111 4.91 7.72 15.68
C PHE A 111 5.42 6.57 14.81
N PHE A 112 5.55 5.39 15.40
CA PHE A 112 5.97 4.17 14.73
C PHE A 112 5.30 2.96 15.40
N ILE A 113 5.28 1.84 14.70
CA ILE A 113 4.80 0.56 15.20
C ILE A 113 6.01 -0.37 15.29
N ASP A 114 6.28 -0.92 16.47
CA ASP A 114 7.25 -2.00 16.63
C ASP A 114 6.57 -3.36 16.44
N SER A 115 6.58 -3.84 15.20
CA SER A 115 5.99 -5.14 14.83
C SER A 115 6.79 -6.35 15.32
N SER A 116 7.93 -6.16 16.00
CA SER A 116 8.71 -7.26 16.58
C SER A 116 8.22 -7.71 17.97
N THR A 117 7.36 -6.92 18.62
CA THR A 117 6.95 -7.14 20.02
C THR A 117 5.57 -7.77 20.16
N ASN A 118 4.62 -7.36 19.32
CA ASN A 118 3.23 -7.78 19.41
C ASN A 118 2.72 -8.17 18.02
N TYR A 119 2.59 -9.48 17.79
CA TYR A 119 2.09 -10.03 16.54
C TYR A 119 1.32 -11.32 16.80
N GLN A 120 0.47 -11.70 15.85
CA GLN A 120 -0.23 -12.99 15.84
C GLN A 120 0.20 -13.76 14.58
N ILE A 121 0.65 -15.00 14.75
CA ILE A 121 0.86 -15.91 13.63
C ILE A 121 -0.52 -16.43 13.21
N VAL A 122 -0.87 -16.25 11.94
CA VAL A 122 -2.20 -16.58 11.43
C VAL A 122 -2.21 -17.79 10.49
N ALA A 123 -1.05 -18.19 9.96
CA ALA A 123 -0.91 -19.36 9.10
C ALA A 123 0.54 -19.88 9.11
N ALA A 124 0.70 -21.22 9.14
CA ALA A 124 1.97 -21.91 8.94
C ALA A 124 1.72 -23.33 8.38
N GLU A 125 1.11 -23.43 7.21
CA GLU A 125 0.64 -24.70 6.61
C GLU A 125 1.73 -25.78 6.50
N TYR A 126 2.99 -25.39 6.29
CA TYR A 126 4.12 -26.32 6.21
C TYR A 126 4.41 -27.07 7.52
N LEU A 127 3.88 -26.58 8.65
CA LEU A 127 3.96 -27.25 9.96
C LEU A 127 2.75 -28.16 10.24
N GLY A 128 1.80 -28.25 9.31
CA GLY A 128 0.54 -28.98 9.44
C GLY A 128 -0.61 -28.14 10.01
N ASP A 129 -1.84 -28.59 9.74
CA ASP A 129 -3.08 -27.83 9.99
C ASP A 129 -3.37 -27.53 11.47
N THR A 130 -2.68 -28.17 12.40
CA THR A 130 -2.88 -28.00 13.85
C THR A 130 -1.84 -27.08 14.50
N ALA A 131 -0.78 -26.70 13.79
CA ALA A 131 0.33 -25.93 14.34
C ALA A 131 -0.06 -24.48 14.67
N VAL A 132 -1.00 -23.91 13.92
CA VAL A 132 -1.48 -22.53 14.09
C VAL A 132 -3.00 -22.51 14.04
N VAL A 133 -3.62 -21.97 15.09
CA VAL A 133 -5.07 -21.74 15.11
C VAL A 133 -5.36 -20.46 14.35
N GLU A 134 -6.01 -20.60 13.19
CA GLU A 134 -6.42 -19.48 12.37
C GLU A 134 -7.44 -18.59 13.12
N PRO A 135 -7.25 -17.26 13.17
CA PRO A 135 -8.19 -16.39 13.83
C PRO A 135 -9.48 -16.21 13.03
N ASN A 136 -10.63 -16.20 13.72
CA ASN A 136 -11.96 -16.07 13.09
C ASN A 136 -12.13 -14.85 12.19
N TRP A 137 -11.44 -13.74 12.49
CA TRP A 137 -11.51 -12.52 11.67
C TRP A 137 -10.97 -12.75 10.26
N LEU A 138 -10.09 -13.74 10.03
CA LEU A 138 -9.58 -14.07 8.71
C LEU A 138 -10.67 -14.65 7.79
N GLN A 139 -11.78 -15.13 8.36
CA GLN A 139 -12.96 -15.60 7.61
C GLN A 139 -13.94 -14.47 7.29
N TYR A 140 -13.69 -13.24 7.73
CA TYR A 140 -14.53 -12.10 7.38
C TYR A 140 -14.31 -11.68 5.92
N MET A 141 -15.32 -11.91 5.08
CA MET A 141 -15.25 -11.67 3.62
C MET A 141 -15.92 -10.37 3.17
N ARG A 142 -16.28 -9.49 4.09
CA ARG A 142 -16.93 -8.20 3.80
C ARG A 142 -15.94 -7.05 3.93
N GLU A 143 -16.40 -5.86 3.54
CA GLU A 143 -15.62 -4.63 3.67
C GLU A 143 -15.35 -4.30 5.15
N TRP A 144 -14.17 -3.76 5.41
CA TRP A 144 -13.77 -3.25 6.72
C TRP A 144 -14.15 -1.77 6.82
N GLY A 145 -14.95 -1.41 7.82
CA GLY A 145 -15.38 -0.01 8.03
C GLY A 145 -16.53 0.45 7.13
N PRO A 146 -17.01 1.70 7.30
CA PRO A 146 -18.12 2.24 6.54
C PRO A 146 -17.72 2.64 5.11
N THR A 147 -18.62 2.35 4.16
CA THR A 147 -18.55 2.90 2.82
C THR A 147 -19.02 4.36 2.85
N ILE A 148 -18.05 5.24 3.03
CA ILE A 148 -18.06 6.62 2.57
C ILE A 148 -18.76 6.88 1.19
N VAL A 149 -19.47 7.97 0.84
CA VAL A 149 -19.44 8.47 -0.58
C VAL A 149 -19.11 9.97 -0.57
N TYR A 150 -18.12 10.40 -1.35
CA TYR A 150 -17.77 11.82 -1.47
C TYR A 150 -18.20 12.34 -2.84
N ASP A 151 -18.82 13.51 -2.87
CA ASP A 151 -18.99 14.25 -4.12
C ASP A 151 -17.65 14.86 -4.52
N SER A 152 -16.94 14.14 -5.38
CA SER A 152 -15.58 14.44 -5.83
C SER A 152 -15.51 15.23 -7.13
N ARG A 153 -16.66 15.63 -7.69
CA ARG A 153 -16.73 16.28 -9.02
C ARG A 153 -15.86 17.52 -9.09
N ALA A 154 -15.99 18.44 -8.13
CA ALA A 154 -15.25 19.70 -8.16
C ALA A 154 -13.72 19.50 -8.06
N GLU A 155 -13.26 18.53 -7.28
CA GLU A 155 -11.83 18.20 -7.15
C GLU A 155 -11.30 17.51 -8.42
N LEU A 156 -12.09 16.63 -9.04
CA LEU A 156 -11.75 16.00 -10.32
C LEU A 156 -11.68 17.02 -11.45
N GLU A 157 -12.67 17.92 -11.56
CA GLU A 157 -12.66 19.01 -12.54
C GLU A 157 -11.42 19.89 -12.37
N LYS A 158 -11.01 20.17 -11.12
CA LYS A 158 -9.77 20.90 -10.85
C LYS A 158 -8.55 20.16 -11.42
N ILE A 159 -8.45 18.84 -11.24
CA ILE A 159 -7.36 18.03 -11.81
C ILE A 159 -7.40 18.09 -13.35
N ILE A 160 -8.56 17.83 -13.95
CA ILE A 160 -8.76 17.81 -15.40
C ILE A 160 -8.39 19.16 -16.02
N SER A 161 -8.77 20.26 -15.37
CA SER A 161 -8.43 21.62 -15.82
C SER A 161 -6.93 21.94 -15.79
N LEU A 162 -6.12 21.14 -15.10
CA LEU A 162 -4.67 21.28 -14.99
C LEU A 162 -3.91 20.29 -15.89
N LEU A 163 -4.57 19.24 -16.38
CA LEU A 163 -3.97 18.30 -17.32
C LEU A 163 -3.68 18.98 -18.68
N PRO A 164 -2.64 18.55 -19.41
CA PRO A 164 -2.43 19.01 -20.78
C PRO A 164 -3.65 18.72 -21.65
N VAL A 165 -3.93 19.61 -22.60
CA VAL A 165 -5.17 19.62 -23.43
C VAL A 165 -5.46 18.26 -24.09
N PHE A 166 -4.42 17.55 -24.54
CA PHE A 166 -4.52 16.22 -25.17
C PHE A 166 -5.12 15.14 -24.24
N PHE A 167 -4.96 15.27 -22.92
CA PHE A 167 -5.53 14.35 -21.93
C PHE A 167 -6.95 14.73 -21.50
N ARG A 168 -7.38 15.98 -21.73
CA ARG A 168 -8.74 16.44 -21.34
C ARG A 168 -9.84 15.85 -22.21
N PHE A 169 -9.51 15.44 -23.43
CA PHE A 169 -10.49 15.00 -24.42
C PHE A 169 -10.78 13.49 -24.41
N SER A 170 -10.07 12.71 -23.59
CA SER A 170 -10.34 11.28 -23.42
C SER A 170 -10.50 10.95 -21.95
N VAL A 171 -11.74 10.62 -21.57
CA VAL A 171 -12.09 10.20 -20.21
C VAL A 171 -11.41 8.87 -19.86
N GLU A 172 -11.23 7.98 -20.84
CA GLU A 172 -10.50 6.71 -20.67
C GLU A 172 -9.03 6.95 -20.29
N ASN A 173 -8.36 7.90 -20.96
CA ASN A 173 -6.97 8.24 -20.63
C ASN A 173 -6.80 8.80 -19.21
N ILE A 174 -7.84 9.41 -18.63
CA ILE A 174 -7.78 9.95 -17.27
C ILE A 174 -7.82 8.81 -16.25
N PHE A 175 -8.67 7.80 -16.44
CA PHE A 175 -8.75 6.65 -15.54
C PHE A 175 -7.45 5.82 -15.55
N ASP A 176 -6.71 5.77 -16.66
CA ASP A 176 -5.42 5.10 -16.74
C ASP A 176 -4.27 5.86 -16.03
N LEU A 177 -4.44 7.16 -15.76
CA LEU A 177 -3.40 7.99 -15.14
C LEU A 177 -3.34 7.84 -13.61
N PHE A 178 -4.41 7.33 -13.02
CA PHE A 178 -4.63 7.37 -11.59
C PHE A 178 -5.06 5.99 -11.09
N PRO A 179 -4.49 5.50 -9.97
CA PRO A 179 -4.93 4.24 -9.37
C PRO A 179 -6.43 4.24 -9.09
N THR A 180 -7.09 3.10 -9.31
CA THR A 180 -8.53 2.87 -9.10
C THR A 180 -9.01 3.28 -7.70
N GLU A 181 -8.10 3.22 -6.73
CA GLU A 181 -8.22 3.60 -5.33
C GLU A 181 -8.62 5.08 -5.16
N LEU A 182 -8.37 5.94 -6.15
CA LEU A 182 -8.77 7.35 -6.14
C LEU A 182 -10.24 7.58 -6.53
N TYR A 183 -10.87 6.65 -7.26
CA TYR A 183 -12.13 6.92 -7.97
C TYR A 183 -13.39 6.43 -7.28
N GLY A 184 -13.29 5.48 -6.36
CA GLY A 184 -14.48 4.88 -5.78
C GLY A 184 -14.19 3.72 -4.87
N ARG A 185 -14.98 3.65 -3.81
CA ARG A 185 -14.78 2.81 -2.63
C ARG A 185 -15.19 1.38 -2.82
N LYS A 186 -14.33 0.50 -2.36
CA LYS A 186 -14.69 -0.69 -1.59
C LYS A 186 -13.64 -0.85 -0.50
N GLY A 187 -14.04 -1.12 0.74
CA GLY A 187 -13.09 -1.71 1.68
C GLY A 187 -12.53 -2.99 1.08
N GLN A 188 -11.30 -3.37 1.44
CA GLN A 188 -10.70 -4.57 0.83
C GLN A 188 -11.63 -5.78 1.00
N LEU A 189 -12.01 -6.41 -0.12
CA LEU A 189 -12.80 -7.64 -0.14
C LEU A 189 -11.87 -8.86 -0.17
N ASP A 190 -12.25 -9.90 0.58
CA ASP A 190 -11.62 -11.23 0.58
C ASP A 190 -10.15 -11.27 1.04
N GLN A 191 -9.96 -11.03 2.34
CA GLN A 191 -8.63 -11.04 2.97
C GLN A 191 -7.98 -12.42 2.90
N LYS A 192 -8.77 -13.50 3.00
CA LYS A 192 -8.29 -14.88 2.91
C LYS A 192 -7.66 -15.15 1.55
N ARG A 193 -8.33 -14.82 0.43
CA ARG A 193 -7.73 -15.01 -0.90
C ARG A 193 -6.50 -14.16 -1.14
N ARG A 194 -6.33 -13.00 -0.50
CA ARG A 194 -5.08 -12.22 -0.64
C ARG A 194 -3.94 -12.81 0.17
N ILE A 195 -4.18 -13.10 1.45
CA ILE A 195 -3.17 -13.70 2.34
C ILE A 195 -2.73 -15.08 1.85
N ILE A 196 -3.68 -15.88 1.34
CA ILE A 196 -3.42 -17.23 0.85
C ILE A 196 -3.06 -17.24 -0.65
N GLY A 197 -3.68 -16.40 -1.48
CA GLY A 197 -3.45 -16.38 -2.93
C GLY A 197 -2.13 -15.74 -3.36
N TRP A 198 -1.56 -14.82 -2.59
CA TRP A 198 -0.17 -14.38 -2.80
C TRP A 198 0.84 -15.52 -2.64
N LYS A 199 0.53 -16.54 -1.82
CA LYS A 199 1.37 -17.75 -1.66
C LYS A 199 1.57 -18.52 -2.97
N MET A 200 0.64 -18.44 -3.92
CA MET A 200 0.71 -19.18 -5.18
C MET A 200 1.53 -18.47 -6.27
N LYS A 201 1.79 -17.16 -6.13
CA LYS A 201 2.55 -16.39 -7.14
C LYS A 201 4.03 -16.22 -6.80
N ASP A 202 4.38 -16.23 -5.51
CA ASP A 202 5.77 -16.04 -5.06
C ASP A 202 6.54 -17.36 -4.84
N ALA A 203 5.90 -18.50 -5.14
CA ALA A 203 6.46 -19.85 -5.02
C ALA A 203 6.96 -20.43 -6.36
N SER A 204 7.01 -19.63 -7.43
CA SER A 204 7.55 -20.01 -8.75
C SER A 204 8.89 -19.36 -9.04
#